data_AF-A0A239EPI6-F1
#
_entry.id   AF-A0A239EPI6-F1
#
_cell.length_a   1.000
_cell.length_b   1.000
_cell.length_c   1.000
_cell.angle_alpha   90.00
_cell.angle_beta   90.00
_cell.angle_gamma   90.00
#
_symmetry.space_group_name_H-M   'P 1'
#
loop_
_entity.id
_entity.type
_entity.pdbx_description
1 polymer ?
#
loop_
_entity_poly.entity_id
_entity_poly.type
_entity_poly.pdbx_seq_one_letter_code
_entity_poly.pdbx_strand_id
1 'polypeptide(L)' 'MECPRCGWPESDVYEVLSRHLTSEGVVTYTRCACGRLQMRVQRFEAGAVVAAGRRDAAAPDRP' A
#
# COMPACT_ATOMS: atom_id res chain seq x y z
N MET A 1 2.68 -6.05 -18.09
CA MET A 1 3.97 -5.70 -18.70
C MET A 1 5.05 -6.45 -17.94
N GLU A 2 6.18 -6.74 -18.57
CA GLU A 2 7.21 -7.66 -18.07
C GLU A 2 8.58 -6.99 -18.11
N CYS A 3 9.50 -7.43 -17.25
CA CYS A 3 10.82 -6.83 -17.16
C CYS A 3 11.58 -7.02 -18.49
N PRO A 4 11.99 -5.94 -19.18
CA PRO A 4 12.64 -6.05 -20.50
C PRO A 4 14.02 -6.71 -20.45
N ARG A 5 14.57 -6.97 -19.26
CA ARG A 5 15.86 -7.66 -19.08
C ARG A 5 15.75 -9.17 -18.87
N CYS A 6 14.64 -9.67 -18.31
CA CYS A 6 14.55 -11.08 -17.92
C CYS A 6 13.16 -11.70 -18.09
N GLY A 7 12.17 -10.95 -18.60
CA GLY A 7 10.81 -11.42 -18.83
C GLY A 7 9.97 -11.58 -17.56
N TRP A 8 10.51 -11.29 -16.37
CA TRP A 8 9.75 -11.45 -15.13
C TRP A 8 8.48 -10.58 -15.11
N PRO A 9 7.30 -11.12 -14.76
CA PRO A 9 6.05 -10.36 -14.76
C PRO A 9 6.11 -9.19 -13.78
N GLU A 10 5.70 -7.99 -14.20
CA GLU A 10 5.67 -6.85 -13.27
C GLU A 10 4.59 -7.00 -12.20
N SER A 11 3.57 -7.84 -12.38
CA SER A 11 2.60 -8.16 -11.34
C SER A 11 3.24 -8.89 -10.16
N ASP A 12 4.32 -9.62 -10.41
CA ASP A 12 4.90 -10.54 -9.45
C ASP A 12 6.11 -9.88 -8.80
N VAL A 13 5.93 -9.47 -7.54
CA VAL A 13 7.02 -8.84 -6.79
C VAL A 13 7.99 -9.92 -6.32
N TYR A 14 9.21 -9.87 -6.84
CA TYR A 14 10.27 -10.80 -6.46
C TYR A 14 10.80 -10.50 -5.05
N GLU A 15 11.29 -9.28 -4.80
CA GLU A 15 11.76 -8.86 -3.48
C GLU A 15 11.35 -7.41 -3.19
N VAL A 16 10.83 -7.15 -1.98
CA VAL A 16 10.57 -5.79 -1.48
C VAL A 16 11.77 -5.35 -0.65
N LEU A 17 12.40 -4.26 -1.05
CA LEU A 17 13.56 -3.69 -0.35
C LEU A 17 13.13 -2.72 0.75
N SER A 18 12.14 -1.87 0.46
CA SER A 18 11.62 -0.90 1.43
C SER A 18 10.23 -0.39 1.05
N ARG A 19 9.52 0.13 2.05
CA ARG A 19 8.22 0.79 1.91
C ARG A 19 8.23 2.10 2.68
N HIS A 20 7.74 3.15 2.04
CA HIS A 20 7.69 4.48 2.61
C HIS A 20 6.30 5.08 2.44
N LEU A 21 5.69 5.47 3.56
CA LEU A 21 4.48 6.27 3.54
C LEU A 21 4.83 7.69 3.12
N THR A 22 4.00 8.27 2.26
CA THR A 22 4.09 9.67 1.83
C THR A 22 2.71 10.31 1.97
N SER A 23 2.61 11.62 1.76
CA SER A 23 1.31 12.30 1.75
C SER A 23 0.39 11.84 0.61
N GLU A 24 0.95 11.34 -0.49
CA GLU A 24 0.20 10.97 -1.69
C GLU A 24 -0.04 9.46 -1.83
N GLY A 25 0.59 8.64 -1.00
CA GLY A 25 0.53 7.19 -1.14
C GLY A 25 1.69 6.45 -0.49
N VAL A 26 1.89 5.20 -0.91
CA VAL A 26 3.00 4.35 -0.51
C VAL A 26 3.96 4.17 -1.68
N VAL A 27 5.22 4.54 -1.46
CA VAL A 27 6.32 4.22 -2.38
C VAL A 27 6.93 2.89 -1.93
N THR A 28 6.98 1.93 -2.84
CA THR A 28 7.64 0.63 -2.62
C THR A 28 8.82 0.49 -3.57
N TYR A 29 10.01 0.27 -3.02
CA TYR A 29 11.19 -0.12 -3.78
C TYR A 29 11.28 -1.64 -3.82
N THR A 30 11.44 -2.19 -5.02
CA THR A 30 11.48 -3.64 -5.26
C THR A 30 12.69 -3.99 -6.12
N ARG A 31 13.20 -5.21 -5.94
CA ARG A 31 14.24 -5.80 -6.78
C ARG A 31 13.60 -6.87 -7.64
N CYS A 32 13.80 -6.79 -8.95
CA CYS A 32 13.41 -7.84 -9.89
C CYS A 32 14.33 -9.07 -9.73
N ALA A 33 13.90 -10.26 -10.18
CA ALA A 33 14.72 -11.47 -10.16
C ALA A 33 16.10 -11.29 -10.83
N CYS A 34 16.20 -10.43 -11.85
CA CYS A 34 17.48 -10.09 -12.50
C CYS A 34 18.34 -9.04 -11.78
N GLY A 35 17.91 -8.58 -10.60
CA GLY A 35 18.61 -7.61 -9.77
C GLY A 35 18.29 -6.14 -10.08
N ARG A 36 17.49 -5.84 -11.11
CA ARG A 36 17.09 -4.45 -11.45
C ARG A 36 16.20 -3.85 -10.35
N LEU A 37 16.51 -2.62 -9.95
CA LEU A 37 15.69 -1.83 -9.03
C LEU A 37 14.45 -1.29 -9.74
N GLN A 38 13.29 -1.42 -9.11
CA GLN A 38 12.00 -0.90 -9.57
C GLN A 38 11.35 -0.08 -8.45
N MET A 39 10.80 1.08 -8.80
CA MET A 39 10.04 1.94 -7.89
C MET A 39 8.56 1.88 -8.27
N ARG A 40 7.70 1.61 -7.28
CA ARG A 40 6.26 1.48 -7.46
C ARG A 40 5.54 2.46 -6.55
N VAL A 41 4.54 3.16 -7.07
CA VAL A 41 3.73 4.10 -6.31
C VAL A 41 2.30 3.58 -6.26
N GLN A 42 1.82 3.31 -5.04
CA GLN A 42 0.41 3.08 -4.78
C GLN A 42 -0.15 4.39 -4.24
N ARG A 43 -0.92 5.11 -5.04
CA ARG A 43 -1.52 6.37 -4.60
C ARG A 43 -2.64 6.10 -3.60
N PHE A 44 -2.86 7.05 -2.69
CA PHE A 44 -4.07 7.04 -1.90
C PHE A 44 -5.26 7.45 -2.75
N GLU A 45 -6.34 6.74 -2.54
CA GLU A 45 -7.61 6.98 -3.20
C GLU A 45 -8.69 7.00 -2.11
N ALA A 46 -9.82 7.67 -2.38
CA ALA A 46 -10.91 7.69 -1.41
C ALA A 46 -11.40 6.25 -1.17
N GLY A 47 -11.19 5.76 0.06
CA GLY A 47 -11.55 4.40 0.44
C GLY A 47 -13.00 4.30 0.90
N ALA A 48 -13.62 3.13 0.67
CA ALA A 48 -14.86 2.79 1.32
C ALA A 48 -14.65 2.67 2.84
N VAL A 49 -15.65 3.10 3.62
CA VAL A 49 -15.65 2.83 5.06
C VAL A 49 -15.88 1.34 5.27
N VAL A 50 -14.86 0.63 5.75
CA VAL A 50 -14.94 -0.82 6.04
C VAL A 50 -15.31 -1.12 7.49
N ALA A 51 -15.15 -0.14 8.38
CA ALA A 51 -15.57 -0.21 9.77
C ALA A 51 -15.82 1.20 10.31
N ALA A 52 -16.90 1.38 11.07
CA ALA A 52 -17.18 2.58 11.83
C ALA A 52 -17.63 2.17 13.24
N GLY A 53 -16.94 2.67 14.26
CA GLY A 53 -17.35 2.45 15.65
C GLY A 53 -18.63 3.21 15.97
N ARG A 54 -19.53 2.62 16.76
CA ARG A 54 -20.62 3.37 17.36
C ARG A 54 -20.00 4.30 18.40
N ARG A 55 -20.21 5.61 18.27
CA ARG A 55 -20.01 6.50 19.42
C ARG A 55 -21.15 6.18 20.38
N ASP A 56 -20.89 5.39 21.42
CA ASP A 56 -21.84 5.28 22.51
C ASP A 56 -22.03 6.70 23.08
N ALA A 57 -23.24 7.23 22.94
CA ALA A 57 -23.62 8.48 23.57
C ALA A 57 -23.56 8.26 25.09
N ALA A 58 -22.61 8.90 25.76
CA ALA A 58 -22.66 9.10 27.21
C ALA A 58 -23.91 9.93 27.55
N ALA A 59 -24.67 9.74 28.63
CA ALA A 59 -24.76 8.78 29.72
C ALA A 59 -26.21 8.87 30.25
N PRO A 60 -26.79 7.88 30.96
CA PRO A 60 -28.03 8.13 31.68
C PRO A 60 -27.76 9.06 32.87
N ASP A 61 -28.62 10.07 32.99
CA ASP A 61 -28.64 11.10 34.03
C ASP A 61 -28.64 10.48 35.45
N ARG A 62 -27.84 11.04 36.35
CA ARG A 62 -27.73 10.57 37.73
C ARG A 62 -28.68 11.39 38.61
N PRO A 63 -29.53 10.77 39.46
CA PRO A 63 -30.32 11.51 40.43
C PRO A 63 -29.44 12.14 41.52
#